data_AF-A0A854QEW3-F1
#
_entry.id   AF-A0A854QEW3-F1
#
_cell.length_a   1.000
_cell.length_b   1.000
_cell.length_c   1.000
_cell.angle_alpha   90.00
_cell.angle_beta   90.00
_cell.angle_gamma   90.00
#
_symmetry.space_group_name_H-M   'P 1'
#
loop_
_entity.id
_entity.type
_entity.pdbx_description
1 polymer ?
#
loop_
_entity_poly.entity_id
_entity_poly.type
_entity_poly.pdbx_seq_one_letter_code
_entity_poly.pdbx_strand_id
1 'polypeptide(L)'
;MFDKLRAKISSHHGSHPLAKQRKDFLAVNAATPLEHKAHFTHEVVGAAAAYEAFQAFENNGAHSEDGSKVTHARAKEIIAGLATGYVVKLVDEKKLPFTSEKDKAKFISAAQVDAVRDAKRAIRESGLYNAHELEAVDRDEKHASQII
;
A
#
# COMPACT_ATOMS: atom_id res chain seq x y z
N MET A 1 15.58 42.34 -9.32
CA MET A 1 14.65 41.45 -10.05
C MET A 1 14.05 40.38 -9.14
N PHE A 2 14.84 39.74 -8.28
CA PHE A 2 14.38 38.75 -7.30
C PHE A 2 13.44 39.27 -6.20
N ASP A 3 13.53 40.54 -5.79
CA ASP A 3 12.64 41.07 -4.72
C ASP A 3 11.19 41.24 -5.15
N LYS A 4 10.96 41.62 -6.41
CA LYS A 4 9.60 41.67 -7.00
C LYS A 4 9.00 40.27 -7.12
N LEU A 5 9.83 39.25 -7.37
CA LEU A 5 9.42 37.85 -7.38
C LEU A 5 9.03 37.40 -5.96
N ARG A 6 9.84 37.77 -4.95
CA ARG A 6 9.60 37.44 -3.54
C ARG A 6 8.32 38.07 -3.00
N ALA A 7 8.03 39.32 -3.35
CA ALA A 7 6.81 40.02 -2.97
C ALA A 7 5.54 39.43 -3.64
N LYS A 8 5.63 39.02 -4.91
CA LYS A 8 4.53 38.31 -5.62
C LYS A 8 4.27 36.92 -5.06
N ILE A 9 5.33 36.21 -4.63
CA ILE A 9 5.22 34.94 -3.93
C ILE A 9 4.52 35.21 -2.58
N SER A 10 5.02 36.11 -1.73
CA SER A 10 4.43 36.33 -0.40
C SER A 10 2.97 36.77 -0.41
N SER A 11 2.52 37.59 -1.37
CA SER A 11 1.12 38.04 -1.44
C SER A 11 0.12 36.92 -1.75
N HIS A 12 0.56 35.88 -2.48
CA HIS A 12 -0.26 34.71 -2.81
C HIS A 12 -0.31 33.64 -1.71
N HIS A 13 0.61 33.71 -0.73
CA HIS A 13 0.73 32.71 0.34
C HIS A 13 -0.02 33.13 1.62
N GLY A 14 -0.87 34.16 1.58
CA GLY A 14 -1.69 34.57 2.74
C GLY A 14 -3.12 34.04 2.70
N SER A 15 -3.68 33.89 1.49
CA SER A 15 -5.08 33.56 1.24
C SER A 15 -5.32 32.09 0.87
N HIS A 16 -4.25 31.33 0.61
CA HIS A 16 -4.35 29.91 0.26
C HIS A 16 -4.66 29.06 1.52
N PRO A 17 -5.57 28.07 1.46
CA PRO A 17 -5.87 27.20 2.60
C PRO A 17 -4.62 26.53 3.21
N LEU A 18 -3.63 26.17 2.37
CA LEU A 18 -2.31 25.68 2.79
C LEU A 18 -1.53 26.65 3.70
N ALA A 19 -1.71 27.96 3.54
CA ALA A 19 -1.02 28.96 4.36
C ALA A 19 -1.60 29.08 5.76
N LYS A 20 -2.92 28.91 5.87
CA LYS A 20 -3.62 28.81 7.16
C LYS A 20 -3.17 27.55 7.90
N GLN A 21 -3.12 26.42 7.19
CA GLN A 21 -2.58 25.15 7.71
C GLN A 21 -1.13 25.27 8.19
N ARG A 22 -0.28 26.07 7.53
CA ARG A 22 1.10 26.32 7.97
C ARG A 22 1.18 27.13 9.26
N LYS A 23 0.34 28.15 9.43
CA LYS A 23 0.29 28.91 10.69
C LYS A 23 -0.22 28.05 11.84
N ASP A 24 -1.23 27.23 11.56
CA ASP A 24 -1.80 26.30 12.54
C ASP A 24 -0.77 25.23 12.94
N PHE A 25 0.04 24.75 12.00
CA PHE A 25 1.17 23.84 12.23
C PHE A 25 2.25 24.43 13.14
N LEU A 26 2.61 25.70 12.93
CA LEU A 26 3.63 26.39 13.74
C LEU A 26 3.12 26.84 15.12
N ALA A 27 1.81 26.92 15.31
CA ALA A 27 1.18 27.25 16.58
C ALA A 27 1.07 26.06 17.55
N VAL A 28 1.50 24.86 17.12
CA VAL A 28 1.51 23.66 17.97
C VAL A 28 2.59 23.78 19.05
N ASN A 29 2.16 23.94 20.30
CA ASN A 29 3.02 23.86 21.48
C ASN A 29 3.14 22.40 21.96
N ALA A 30 4.27 22.07 22.59
CA ALA A 30 4.61 20.71 23.06
C ALA A 30 3.66 20.10 24.12
N ALA A 31 2.69 20.88 24.64
CA ALA A 31 1.66 20.41 25.57
C ALA A 31 0.35 19.99 24.87
N THR A 32 0.24 20.15 23.55
CA THR A 32 -0.92 19.69 22.78
C THR A 32 -0.78 18.19 22.50
N PRO A 33 -1.79 17.35 22.78
CA PRO A 33 -1.72 15.94 22.41
C PRO A 33 -1.61 15.85 20.89
N LEU A 34 -0.42 15.50 20.40
CA LEU A 34 -0.23 15.12 19.01
C LEU A 34 -0.92 13.77 18.84
N GLU A 35 -2.12 13.75 18.26
CA GLU A 35 -2.67 12.50 17.73
C GLU A 35 -1.68 11.98 16.67
N HIS A 36 -0.95 10.93 17.02
CA HIS A 36 -0.01 10.24 16.15
C HIS A 36 -0.78 9.60 14.99
N LYS A 37 -0.88 10.25 13.82
CA LYS A 37 -1.46 9.65 12.62
C LYS A 37 -0.37 9.17 11.68
N ALA A 38 0.06 7.93 11.85
CA ALA A 38 0.67 7.19 10.76
C ALA A 38 -0.44 6.89 9.74
N HIS A 39 -0.52 7.69 8.68
CA HIS A 39 -1.47 7.50 7.59
C HIS A 39 -0.98 6.38 6.67
N PHE A 40 -1.14 5.13 7.09
CA PHE A 40 -0.93 4.00 6.20
C PHE A 40 -2.06 3.97 5.15
N THR A 41 -1.70 4.03 3.88
CA THR A 41 -2.66 3.83 2.78
C THR A 41 -2.94 2.34 2.59
N HIS A 42 -4.07 2.01 1.98
CA HIS A 42 -4.45 0.63 1.65
C HIS A 42 -3.43 -0.02 0.70
N GLU A 43 -2.83 0.77 -0.18
CA GLU A 43 -1.73 0.34 -1.06
C GLU A 43 -0.48 -0.08 -0.26
N VAL A 44 -0.06 0.72 0.73
CA VAL A 44 1.12 0.40 1.55
C VAL A 44 0.88 -0.86 2.37
N VAL A 45 -0.31 -1.02 2.94
CA VAL A 45 -0.68 -2.23 3.69
C VAL A 45 -0.77 -3.44 2.75
N GLY A 46 -1.34 -3.25 1.56
CA GLY A 46 -1.44 -4.31 0.55
C GLY A 46 -0.06 -4.79 0.08
N ALA A 47 0.85 -3.87 -0.24
CA ALA A 47 2.21 -4.17 -0.65
C ALA A 47 3.00 -4.91 0.45
N ALA A 48 2.88 -4.47 1.71
CA ALA A 48 3.50 -5.15 2.84
C ALA A 48 2.94 -6.57 3.03
N ALA A 49 1.63 -6.75 2.90
CA ALA A 49 0.99 -8.05 2.99
C ALA A 49 1.41 -8.99 1.86
N ALA A 50 1.54 -8.49 0.63
CA ALA A 50 2.03 -9.24 -0.52
C ALA A 50 3.49 -9.70 -0.32
N TYR A 51 4.34 -8.83 0.23
CA TYR A 51 5.72 -9.17 0.55
C TYR A 51 5.83 -10.28 1.60
N GLU A 52 5.09 -10.17 2.71
CA GLU A 52 5.05 -11.21 3.75
C GLU A 52 4.49 -12.53 3.21
N ALA A 53 3.48 -12.48 2.35
CA ALA A 53 2.90 -13.66 1.71
C ALA A 53 3.91 -14.39 0.82
N PHE A 54 4.67 -13.65 0.02
CA PHE A 54 5.68 -14.22 -0.86
C PHE A 54 6.82 -14.87 -0.07
N GLN A 55 7.33 -14.18 0.95
CA GLN A 55 8.38 -14.70 1.82
C GLN A 55 7.92 -15.94 2.60
N ALA A 56 6.68 -15.94 3.11
CA ALA A 56 6.11 -17.09 3.79
C ALA A 56 5.99 -18.30 2.85
N PHE A 57 5.64 -18.07 1.58
CA PHE A 57 5.55 -19.13 0.58
C PHE A 57 6.93 -19.70 0.21
N GLU A 58 7.94 -18.86 0.02
CA GLU A 58 9.33 -19.28 -0.23
C GLU A 58 9.89 -20.11 0.95
N ASN A 59 9.71 -19.62 2.17
CA ASN A 59 10.16 -20.29 3.40
C ASN A 59 9.47 -21.65 3.62
N ASN A 60 8.25 -21.84 3.11
CA ASN A 60 7.50 -23.07 3.30
C ASN A 60 7.95 -24.22 2.39
N GLY A 61 9.04 -24.04 1.63
CA GLY A 61 9.65 -25.11 0.84
C GLY A 61 8.78 -25.63 -0.31
N ALA A 62 7.68 -24.95 -0.65
CA ALA A 62 6.81 -25.34 -1.78
C ALA A 62 7.54 -25.38 -3.14
N HIS A 63 8.73 -24.77 -3.19
CA HIS A 63 9.66 -24.78 -4.31
C HIS A 63 10.93 -25.63 -4.08
N SER A 64 11.17 -26.15 -2.88
CA SER A 64 12.41 -26.83 -2.51
C SER A 64 12.29 -28.34 -2.66
N GLU A 65 13.11 -28.88 -3.58
CA GLU A 65 13.71 -30.22 -3.76
C GLU A 65 12.96 -31.53 -3.41
N ASP A 66 12.02 -31.58 -2.48
CA ASP A 66 11.35 -32.82 -2.00
C ASP A 66 10.19 -33.33 -2.90
N GLY A 67 10.11 -32.85 -4.15
CA GLY A 67 9.36 -33.52 -5.21
C GLY A 67 7.85 -33.26 -5.28
N SER A 68 7.22 -32.60 -4.31
CA SER A 68 5.84 -32.12 -4.45
C SER A 68 5.81 -30.74 -5.10
N LYS A 69 6.02 -30.69 -6.42
CA LYS A 69 5.87 -29.45 -7.20
C LYS A 69 4.43 -28.94 -7.07
N VAL A 70 4.22 -27.90 -6.27
CA VAL A 70 2.94 -27.17 -6.30
C VAL A 70 2.80 -26.61 -7.72
N THR A 71 1.70 -26.93 -8.40
CA THR A 71 1.47 -26.41 -9.75
C THR A 71 1.48 -24.89 -9.74
N HIS A 72 2.01 -24.26 -10.78
CA HIS A 72 2.15 -22.80 -10.85
C HIS A 72 0.82 -22.05 -10.65
N ALA A 73 -0.30 -22.66 -11.05
CA ALA A 73 -1.65 -22.16 -10.74
C ALA A 73 -1.94 -22.15 -9.24
N ARG A 74 -1.62 -23.24 -8.54
CA ARG A 74 -1.86 -23.41 -7.10
C ARG A 74 -0.92 -22.53 -6.26
N ALA A 75 0.31 -22.30 -6.71
CA ALA A 75 1.23 -21.35 -6.08
C ALA A 75 0.65 -19.93 -6.04
N LYS A 76 0.10 -19.46 -7.16
CA LYS A 76 -0.56 -18.14 -7.26
C LYS A 76 -1.75 -18.01 -6.33
N GLU A 77 -2.61 -19.02 -6.28
CA GLU A 77 -3.76 -19.04 -5.37
C GLU A 77 -3.34 -19.02 -3.90
N ILE A 78 -2.28 -19.75 -3.54
CA ILE A 78 -1.73 -19.76 -2.19
C ILE A 78 -1.18 -18.39 -1.82
N ILE A 79 -0.33 -17.79 -2.64
CA ILE A 79 0.26 -16.47 -2.34
C ILE A 79 -0.83 -15.40 -2.27
N ALA A 80 -1.80 -15.39 -3.18
CA ALA A 80 -2.92 -14.45 -3.15
C ALA A 80 -3.78 -14.64 -1.88
N GLY A 81 -4.05 -15.89 -1.49
CA GLY A 81 -4.76 -16.22 -0.25
C GLY A 81 -4.00 -15.76 1.00
N LEU A 82 -2.68 -15.99 1.04
CA LEU A 82 -1.82 -15.52 2.12
C LEU A 82 -1.82 -13.99 2.19
N ALA A 83 -1.68 -13.30 1.06
CA ALA A 83 -1.65 -11.84 0.99
C ALA A 83 -2.93 -11.21 1.56
N THR A 84 -4.10 -11.76 1.22
CA THR A 84 -5.37 -11.26 1.78
C THR A 84 -5.51 -11.50 3.29
N GLY A 85 -4.96 -12.60 3.80
CA GLY A 85 -4.89 -12.88 5.24
C GLY A 85 -3.93 -11.94 5.98
N TYR A 86 -2.75 -11.68 5.39
CA TYR A 86 -1.77 -10.75 5.96
C TYR A 86 -2.29 -9.32 6.04
N VAL A 87 -3.15 -8.87 5.14
CA VAL A 87 -3.81 -7.56 5.26
C VAL A 87 -4.58 -7.45 6.57
N VAL A 88 -5.41 -8.44 6.89
CA VAL A 88 -6.21 -8.42 8.12
C VAL A 88 -5.30 -8.42 9.34
N LYS A 89 -4.28 -9.30 9.35
CA LYS A 89 -3.27 -9.37 10.40
C LYS A 89 -2.56 -8.04 10.62
N LEU A 90 -2.04 -7.41 9.56
CA LEU A 90 -1.31 -6.14 9.63
C LEU A 90 -2.20 -5.00 10.14
N VAL A 91 -3.45 -4.94 9.68
CA VAL A 91 -4.42 -3.93 10.15
C VAL A 91 -4.67 -4.06 11.65
N ASP A 92 -4.82 -5.28 12.15
CA ASP A 92 -5.07 -5.55 13.56
C ASP A 92 -3.81 -5.32 14.42
N GLU A 93 -2.63 -5.79 13.99
CA GLU A 93 -1.36 -5.63 14.71
C GLU A 93 -0.92 -4.17 14.81
N LYS A 94 -1.08 -3.41 13.71
CA LYS A 94 -0.72 -1.99 13.66
C LYS A 94 -1.78 -1.07 14.25
N LYS A 95 -2.92 -1.62 14.70
CA LYS A 95 -4.02 -0.91 15.36
C LYS A 95 -4.38 0.38 14.63
N LEU A 96 -4.58 0.29 13.31
CA LEU A 96 -4.82 1.46 12.48
C LEU A 96 -6.06 2.23 12.97
N PRO A 97 -5.99 3.56 13.10
CA PRO A 97 -7.09 4.35 13.63
C PRO A 97 -8.20 4.48 12.59
N PHE A 98 -9.35 3.86 12.84
CA PHE A 98 -10.55 3.99 12.02
C PHE A 98 -11.67 4.68 12.80
N THR A 99 -12.42 5.54 12.11
CA THR A 99 -13.58 6.25 12.68
C THR A 99 -14.77 5.30 12.93
N SER A 100 -14.87 4.22 12.15
CA SER A 100 -15.93 3.23 12.27
C SER A 100 -15.50 1.86 11.74
N GLU A 101 -16.17 0.79 12.19
CA GLU A 101 -15.98 -0.57 11.64
C GLU A 101 -16.27 -0.65 10.14
N LYS A 102 -17.16 0.21 9.62
CA LYS A 102 -17.44 0.29 8.19
C LYS A 102 -16.24 0.83 7.41
N ASP A 103 -15.53 1.81 7.97
CA ASP A 103 -14.34 2.38 7.34
C ASP A 103 -13.16 1.40 7.40
N LYS A 104 -13.03 0.67 8.52
CA LYS A 104 -12.08 -0.45 8.65
C LYS A 104 -12.33 -1.52 7.58
N ALA A 105 -13.59 -1.96 7.43
CA ALA A 105 -13.95 -2.97 6.44
C ALA A 105 -13.68 -2.51 4.99
N LYS A 106 -14.00 -1.26 4.67
CA LYS A 106 -13.68 -0.67 3.35
C LYS A 106 -12.17 -0.61 3.11
N PHE A 107 -11.40 -0.21 4.11
CA PHE A 107 -9.94 -0.16 4.03
C PHE A 107 -9.35 -1.55 3.80
N ILE A 108 -9.78 -2.55 4.58
CA ILE A 108 -9.34 -3.95 4.44
C ILE A 108 -9.67 -4.46 3.05
N SER A 109 -10.88 -4.22 2.54
CA SER A 109 -11.27 -4.67 1.20
C SER A 109 -10.39 -4.03 0.12
N ALA A 110 -10.10 -2.74 0.20
CA ALA A 110 -9.21 -2.06 -0.74
C ALA A 110 -7.78 -2.60 -0.65
N ALA A 111 -7.26 -2.76 0.57
CA ALA A 111 -5.92 -3.27 0.81
C ALA A 111 -5.76 -4.74 0.36
N GLN A 112 -6.80 -5.57 0.48
CA GLN A 112 -6.81 -6.94 -0.03
C GLN A 112 -6.71 -6.97 -1.56
N VAL A 113 -7.41 -6.07 -2.25
CA VAL A 113 -7.30 -5.95 -3.72
C VAL A 113 -5.89 -5.56 -4.12
N ASP A 114 -5.29 -4.58 -3.42
CA ASP A 114 -3.92 -4.15 -3.66
C ASP A 114 -2.92 -5.28 -3.36
N ALA A 115 -3.10 -6.01 -2.27
CA ALA A 115 -2.25 -7.13 -1.88
C ALA A 115 -2.25 -8.25 -2.93
N VAL A 116 -3.43 -8.61 -3.47
CA VAL A 116 -3.53 -9.62 -4.53
C VAL A 116 -2.86 -9.14 -5.81
N ARG A 117 -3.04 -7.85 -6.17
CA ARG A 117 -2.40 -7.26 -7.35
C ARG A 117 -0.87 -7.28 -7.21
N ASP A 118 -0.35 -6.83 -6.08
CA ASP A 118 1.08 -6.74 -5.83
C ASP A 118 1.70 -8.13 -5.70
N ALA A 119 0.99 -9.11 -5.13
CA ALA A 119 1.39 -10.51 -5.14
C ALA A 119 1.49 -11.06 -6.57
N LYS A 120 0.48 -10.81 -7.42
CA LYS A 120 0.53 -11.21 -8.84
C LYS A 120 1.71 -10.56 -9.59
N ARG A 121 2.00 -9.28 -9.30
CA ARG A 121 3.17 -8.57 -9.86
C ARG A 121 4.48 -9.18 -9.39
N ALA A 122 4.65 -9.40 -8.09
CA ALA A 122 5.86 -10.01 -7.53
C ALA A 122 6.13 -11.39 -8.12
N ILE A 123 5.08 -12.21 -8.30
CA ILE A 123 5.17 -13.51 -8.98
C ILE A 123 5.66 -13.34 -10.42
N ARG A 124 5.10 -12.39 -11.19
CA ARG A 124 5.54 -12.09 -12.56
C ARG A 124 6.99 -11.63 -12.64
N GLU A 125 7.40 -10.75 -11.74
CA GLU A 125 8.74 -10.14 -11.75
C GLU A 125 9.81 -11.07 -11.17
N SER A 126 9.44 -12.04 -10.33
CA SER A 126 10.38 -12.98 -9.70
C SER A 126 11.18 -13.83 -10.70
N GLY A 127 10.75 -13.92 -11.97
CA GLY A 127 11.39 -14.77 -12.98
C GLY A 127 11.26 -16.26 -12.69
N LEU A 128 10.55 -16.65 -11.62
CA LEU A 128 10.30 -18.04 -11.22
C LEU A 128 9.30 -18.75 -12.16
N TYR A 129 8.62 -18.02 -13.05
CA TYR A 129 7.49 -18.50 -13.86
C TYR A 129 7.57 -18.03 -15.33
N ASN A 130 7.06 -18.84 -16.26
CA ASN A 130 7.06 -18.50 -17.69
C ASN A 130 5.88 -17.57 -18.04
N ALA A 131 6.05 -16.76 -19.09
CA ALA A 131 5.07 -15.74 -19.50
C ALA A 131 3.66 -16.29 -19.79
N HIS A 132 3.54 -17.53 -20.30
CA HIS A 132 2.25 -18.16 -20.59
C HIS A 132 1.51 -18.67 -19.34
N GLU A 133 2.15 -18.62 -18.17
CA GLU A 133 1.61 -19.10 -16.88
C GLU A 133 1.09 -17.94 -16.04
N LEU A 134 1.23 -16.71 -16.50
CA LEU A 134 0.83 -15.50 -15.81
C LEU A 134 -0.59 -15.13 -16.21
N GLU A 135 -1.43 -14.88 -15.21
CA GLU A 135 -2.74 -14.28 -15.49
C GLU A 135 -2.61 -12.79 -15.80
N ALA A 136 -3.62 -12.25 -16.47
CA ALA A 136 -3.76 -10.81 -16.63
C ALA A 136 -3.83 -10.16 -15.23
N VAL A 137 -3.12 -9.05 -15.06
CA VAL A 137 -3.24 -8.24 -13.86
C VAL A 137 -4.50 -7.41 -14.04
N ASP A 138 -5.53 -7.67 -13.23
CA ASP A 138 -6.74 -6.87 -13.27
C ASP A 138 -6.42 -5.41 -12.88
N ARG A 139 -6.78 -4.47 -13.75
CA ARG A 139 -6.69 -3.01 -13.58
C ARG A 139 -5.31 -2.34 -13.62
N ASP A 140 -4.33 -2.87 -14.37
CA ASP A 140 -3.05 -2.15 -14.59
C ASP A 140 -3.25 -0.77 -15.27
N GLU A 141 -4.31 -0.59 -16.09
CA GLU A 141 -4.51 0.63 -16.89
C GLU A 141 -4.99 1.87 -16.11
N LYS A 142 -5.61 1.70 -14.92
CA LYS A 142 -6.25 2.83 -14.21
C LYS A 142 -5.32 3.70 -13.37
N HIS A 143 -4.14 3.20 -13.00
CA HIS A 143 -3.21 3.94 -12.15
C HIS A 143 -2.00 4.49 -12.91
N ALA A 144 -1.59 3.86 -14.02
CA ALA A 144 -0.60 4.44 -14.93
C ALA A 144 -1.10 5.75 -15.58
N SER A 145 -2.42 5.87 -15.77
CA SER A 145 -3.07 7.06 -16.35
C SER A 145 -3.29 8.22 -15.36
N GLN A 146 -3.03 8.03 -14.06
CA GLN A 146 -3.11 9.10 -13.05
C GLN A 146 -1.72 9.69 -12.69
N ILE A 147 -0.66 9.19 -13.31
CA ILE A 147 0.71 9.72 -13.20
C ILE A 147 1.14 10.24 -14.58
N ILE A 148 0.34 11.14 -15.18
CA ILE A 148 0.73 12.04 -16.27
C ILE A 148 0.03 13.39 -16.03
#